data_AF-A0A485NCF9-F1
#
_entry.id   AF-A0A485NCF9-F1
#
_cell.length_a   1.000
_cell.length_b   1.000
_cell.length_c   1.000
_cell.angle_alpha   90.00
_cell.angle_beta   90.00
_cell.angle_gamma   90.00
#
_symmetry.space_group_name_H-M   'P 1'
#
loop_
_entity.id
_entity.type
_entity.pdbx_description
1 polymer ?
#
loop_
_entity_poly.entity_id
_entity_poly.type
_entity_poly.pdbx_seq_one_letter_code
_entity_poly.pdbx_strand_id
1 'polypeptide(L)' 'MSANMATTTTQTCSANDYTYFKELSNVAFSVACRYVKNSCMQDDTAKIINTKKLPA' A
#
# COMPACT_ATOMS: atom_id res chain seq x y z
N MET A 1 3.91 -21.78 21.38
CA MET A 1 3.59 -20.35 21.18
C MET A 1 4.50 -19.85 20.07
N SER A 2 4.00 -19.74 18.84
CA SER A 2 4.80 -19.20 17.72
C SER A 2 4.61 -17.69 17.72
N ALA A 3 5.66 -16.93 18.04
CA ALA A 3 5.67 -15.50 17.83
C ALA A 3 5.72 -15.27 16.32
N ASN A 4 4.64 -14.72 15.73
CA ASN A 4 4.70 -14.15 14.39
C ASN A 4 5.65 -12.96 14.46
N MET A 5 6.92 -13.19 14.15
CA MET A 5 7.91 -12.13 14.01
C MET A 5 7.49 -11.30 12.80
N ALA A 6 6.88 -10.14 13.05
CA ALA A 6 6.57 -9.19 11.99
C ALA A 6 7.89 -8.70 11.41
N THR A 7 8.31 -9.29 10.29
CA THR A 7 9.51 -8.88 9.57
C THR A 7 9.19 -7.62 8.79
N THR A 8 9.76 -6.50 9.21
CA THR A 8 9.70 -5.25 8.43
C THR A 8 10.68 -5.37 7.27
N THR A 9 10.21 -5.93 6.16
CA THR A 9 10.98 -5.99 4.91
C THR A 9 10.65 -4.76 4.07
N THR A 10 11.62 -3.88 3.85
CA THR A 10 11.47 -2.74 2.96
C THR A 10 11.82 -3.17 1.53
N GLN A 11 10.83 -3.16 0.64
CA GLN A 11 11.03 -3.44 -0.79
C GLN A 11 10.39 -2.34 -1.62
N THR A 12 11.13 -1.79 -2.57
CA THR A 12 10.57 -0.94 -3.62
C THR A 12 9.97 -1.84 -4.70
N CYS A 13 8.66 -1.76 -4.93
CA CYS A 13 7.98 -2.50 -5.98
C CYS A 13 7.49 -1.55 -7.08
N SER A 14 7.33 -2.05 -8.30
CA SER A 14 6.71 -1.28 -9.37
C SER A 14 5.20 -1.23 -9.16
N ALA A 15 4.57 -0.10 -9.49
CA ALA A 15 3.11 0.01 -9.45
C ALA A 15 2.43 -1.00 -10.41
N ASN A 16 3.14 -1.40 -11.48
CA ASN A 16 2.65 -2.38 -12.46
C ASN A 16 2.53 -3.81 -11.89
N ASP A 17 3.17 -4.07 -10.74
CA ASP A 17 3.10 -5.39 -10.10
C ASP A 17 1.78 -5.59 -9.34
N TYR A 18 0.98 -4.53 -9.20
CA TYR A 18 -0.25 -4.52 -8.43
C TYR A 18 -1.44 -3.98 -9.23
N THR A 19 -2.59 -4.62 -9.06
CA THR A 19 -3.86 -4.14 -9.61
C THR A 19 -4.64 -3.41 -8.54
N TYR A 20 -5.14 -2.21 -8.84
CA TYR A 20 -6.02 -1.44 -7.95
C TYR A 20 -7.44 -2.02 -7.93
N PHE A 21 -8.04 -2.18 -6.74
CA PHE A 21 -9.41 -2.70 -6.60
C PHE A 21 -10.39 -1.67 -6.10
N LYS A 22 -10.13 -1.09 -4.92
CA LYS A 22 -11.04 -0.11 -4.31
C LYS A 22 -10.33 0.77 -3.30
N GLU A 23 -10.87 1.96 -3.13
CA GLU A 23 -10.54 2.84 -2.02
C GLU A 23 -11.10 2.24 -0.71
N LEU A 24 -10.30 2.31 0.36
CA LEU A 24 -10.67 1.88 1.70
C LEU A 24 -10.86 3.09 2.63
N SER A 25 -10.06 4.14 2.46
CA SER A 25 -10.23 5.40 3.17
C SER A 25 -9.56 6.57 2.44
N ASN A 26 -10.09 7.76 2.69
CA ASN A 26 -9.56 9.02 2.18
C ASN A 26 -9.45 10.02 3.33
N VAL A 27 -8.23 10.50 3.56
CA VAL A 27 -7.94 11.53 4.55
C VAL A 27 -7.10 12.62 3.88
N ALA A 28 -7.04 13.80 4.50
CA ALA A 28 -6.49 15.03 3.92
C ALA A 28 -5.14 14.88 3.18
N PHE A 29 -4.25 13.98 3.62
CA PHE A 29 -2.90 13.80 3.06
C PHE A 29 -2.64 12.40 2.47
N SER A 30 -3.58 11.46 2.58
CA SER A 30 -3.35 10.10 2.10
C SER A 30 -4.64 9.36 1.75
N VAL A 31 -4.53 8.44 0.82
CA VAL A 31 -5.60 7.51 0.47
C VAL A 31 -5.12 6.09 0.76
N ALA A 32 -5.93 5.31 1.46
CA ALA A 32 -5.70 3.87 1.63
C ALA A 32 -6.53 3.10 0.61
N CYS A 33 -5.91 2.16 -0.09
CA CYS A 33 -6.54 1.40 -1.16
C CYS A 33 -6.21 -0.09 -1.03
N ARG A 34 -7.14 -0.94 -1.47
CA ARG A 34 -6.87 -2.35 -1.68
C ARG A 34 -6.21 -2.55 -3.03
N TYR A 35 -5.07 -3.21 -3.02
CA TYR A 35 -4.37 -3.69 -4.20
C TYR A 35 -4.22 -5.21 -4.14
N VAL A 36 -4.09 -5.84 -5.30
CA VAL A 36 -3.71 -7.26 -5.38
C VAL A 36 -2.40 -7.37 -6.12
N LYS A 37 -1.45 -8.09 -5.56
CA LYS A 37 -0.19 -8.41 -6.22
C LYS A 37 -0.43 -9.41 -7.34
N ASN A 38 -0.11 -9.02 -8.57
CA ASN A 38 -0.44 -9.78 -9.78
C ASN A 38 0.23 -11.18 -9.80
N SER A 39 1.43 -11.31 -9.22
CA SER A 39 2.20 -12.55 -9.27
C SER A 39 1.67 -13.67 -8.38
N CYS A 40 0.98 -13.34 -7.29
CA CYS A 40 0.57 -14.32 -6.27
C CYS A 40 -0.86 -14.13 -5.77
N MET A 41 -1.64 -13.23 -6.38
CA MET A 41 -3.01 -12.92 -5.98
C MET A 41 -3.13 -12.53 -4.50
N GLN A 42 -2.07 -11.98 -3.93
CA GLN A 42 -2.04 -11.54 -2.54
C GLN A 42 -2.75 -10.20 -2.39
N ASP A 43 -3.66 -10.13 -1.41
CA ASP A 43 -4.38 -8.91 -1.03
C ASP A 43 -3.53 -8.04 -0.11
N ASP A 44 -3.30 -6.80 -0.53
CA ASP A 44 -2.52 -5.83 0.23
C ASP A 44 -3.30 -4.51 0.42
N THR A 45 -3.05 -3.85 1.56
CA THR A 45 -3.50 -2.48 1.80
C THR A 45 -2.34 -1.53 1.53
N ALA A 46 -2.45 -0.69 0.50
CA ALA A 46 -1.47 0.34 0.21
C ALA A 46 -1.94 1.69 0.73
N LYS A 47 -1.04 2.46 1.34
CA LYS A 47 -1.26 3.85 1.73
C LYS A 47 -0.52 4.77 0.78
N ILE A 48 -1.25 5.45 -0.08
CA ILE A 48 -0.71 6.42 -1.05
C ILE A 48 -0.64 7.77 -0.33
N ILE A 49 0.58 8.29 -0.15
CA ILE A 49 0.83 9.55 0.56
C ILE A 49 1.12 10.62 -0.49
N ASN A 50 0.36 11.72 -0.46
CA ASN A 50 0.68 12.87 -1.28
C ASN A 50 1.90 13.58 -0.69
N THR A 51 3.06 13.41 -1.34
CA THR A 51 4.32 14.06 -0.93
C THR A 51 4.54 15.40 -1.61
N LYS A 52 3.60 15.89 -2.43
CA LYS A 52 3.71 17.27 -2.96
C LYS A 52 3.84 18.21 -1.77
N LYS A 53 4.87 19.07 -1.77
CA LYS A 53 4.92 20.21 -0.84
C LYS A 53 3.62 20.97 -1.01
N LEU A 54 2.83 21.09 0.05
CA LEU A 54 1.77 22.09 0.09
C LEU A 54 2.48 23.44 -0.14
N PRO A 55 2.09 24.24 -1.14
CA PRO A 55 2.55 25.62 -1.19
C PRO A 55 2.16 26.28 0.15
N ALA A 56 3.12 26.99 0.75
CA ALA A 56 2.99 27.62 2.06
C ALA A 56 1.90 28.69 2.06
#